data_AF-A0A2C9UIZ6-F1
#
_entry.id   AF-A0A2C9UIZ6-F1
#
_cell.length_a   1.000
_cell.length_b   1.000
_cell.length_c   1.000
_cell.angle_alpha   90.00
_cell.angle_beta   90.00
_cell.angle_gamma   90.00
#
_symmetry.space_group_name_H-M   'P 1'
#
loop_
_entity.id
_entity.type
_entity.pdbx_description
1 polymer ?
#
loop_
_entity_poly.entity_id
_entity_poly.type
_entity_poly.pdbx_seq_one_letter_code
_entity_poly.pdbx_strand_id
1 'polypeptide(L)'
;MHLVNAISEVSPLKGLLYVNIRLNSAEVLAMADTGASHNFLAERMAKTLGLEVTKSSNRMKAVNSAARDVIGMAANVMTLI
;
A
#
# COMPACT_ATOMS: atom_id res chain seq x y z
N MET A 1 -12.50 8.37 9.15
CA MET A 1 -11.11 8.19 8.69
C MET A 1 -10.80 6.72 8.82
N HIS A 2 -10.85 5.96 7.72
CA HIS A 2 -10.46 4.54 7.71
C HIS A 2 -9.52 4.39 6.52
N LEU A 3 -8.23 4.17 6.78
CA LEU A 3 -7.20 3.98 5.74
C LEU A 3 -6.24 2.88 6.18
N VAL A 4 -5.70 2.17 5.20
CA VAL A 4 -5.13 0.82 5.34
C VAL A 4 -3.83 0.74 4.52
N ASN A 5 -2.77 1.26 5.12
CA ASN A 5 -1.49 0.56 5.21
C ASN A 5 -0.61 0.44 3.97
N ALA A 6 0.70 0.29 4.25
CA ALA A 6 1.66 -0.19 3.28
C ALA A 6 1.58 -1.73 3.18
N ILE A 7 1.45 -2.26 1.97
CA ILE A 7 1.35 -3.69 1.68
C ILE A 7 2.70 -4.13 1.11
N SER A 8 3.35 -5.04 1.84
CA SER A 8 4.74 -5.44 1.64
C SER A 8 4.81 -6.95 1.45
N GLU A 9 5.72 -7.42 0.58
CA GLU A 9 6.09 -8.85 0.44
C GLU A 9 6.89 -9.38 1.63
N VAL A 10 7.29 -8.50 2.56
CA VAL A 10 8.21 -8.83 3.65
C VAL A 10 7.43 -9.40 4.83
N SER A 11 7.97 -10.46 5.44
CA SER A 11 7.49 -11.00 6.71
C SER A 11 7.26 -9.90 7.74
N PRO A 12 6.20 -9.99 8.57
CA PRO A 12 5.91 -9.02 9.61
C PRO A 12 7.14 -8.68 10.46
N LEU A 13 7.48 -7.41 10.52
CA LEU A 13 8.55 -6.92 11.35
C LEU A 13 8.08 -6.85 12.80
N LYS A 14 8.91 -7.35 13.71
CA LYS A 14 8.64 -7.31 15.14
C LYS A 14 8.46 -5.86 15.61
N GLY A 15 7.39 -5.61 16.37
CA GLY A 15 7.09 -4.28 16.93
C GLY A 15 6.25 -3.39 16.01
N LEU A 16 5.84 -3.87 14.84
CA LEU A 16 4.87 -3.22 13.97
C LEU A 16 3.53 -3.97 14.00
N LEU A 17 2.44 -3.24 13.82
CA LEU A 17 1.10 -3.80 13.75
C LEU A 17 0.75 -4.14 12.29
N TYR A 18 0.15 -5.30 12.09
CA TYR A 18 -0.33 -5.76 10.80
C TYR A 18 -1.78 -6.20 10.91
N VAL A 19 -2.54 -5.98 9.84
CA VAL A 19 -3.94 -6.41 9.72
C VAL A 19 -4.12 -7.15 8.40
N ASN A 20 -4.89 -8.24 8.42
CA ASN A 20 -5.34 -8.87 7.21
C ASN A 20 -6.41 -8.00 6.58
N ILE A 21 -6.25 -7.67 5.31
CA ILE A 21 -7.23 -6.91 4.55
C ILE A 21 -7.56 -7.69 3.28
N ARG A 22 -8.78 -7.54 2.82
CA ARG A 22 -9.21 -8.04 1.52
C ARG A 22 -9.18 -6.90 0.51
N LEU A 23 -8.25 -6.98 -0.44
CA LEU A 23 -8.18 -6.12 -1.61
C LEU A 23 -8.89 -6.80 -2.77
N ASN A 24 -10.02 -6.25 -3.19
CA ASN A 24 -10.93 -6.90 -4.12
C ASN A 24 -11.29 -8.32 -3.63
N SER A 25 -10.74 -9.36 -4.26
CA SER A 25 -10.93 -10.77 -3.90
C SER A 25 -9.73 -11.41 -3.20
N ALA A 26 -8.62 -10.70 -3.05
CA ALA A 26 -7.37 -11.22 -2.50
C ALA A 26 -7.16 -10.77 -1.05
N GLU A 27 -6.76 -11.70 -0.19
CA GLU A 27 -6.31 -11.38 1.17
C GLU A 27 -4.83 -11.01 1.16
N VAL A 28 -4.50 -9.88 1.79
CA VAL A 28 -3.13 -9.43 1.97
C VAL A 28 -2.91 -8.95 3.39
N LEU A 29 -1.68 -9.08 3.86
CA LEU A 29 -1.26 -8.55 5.16
C LEU A 29 -0.71 -7.14 4.97
N ALA A 30 -1.27 -6.16 5.68
CA ALA A 30 -0.92 -4.75 5.52
C ALA A 30 -0.48 -4.13 6.85
N MET A 31 0.59 -3.32 6.81
CA MET A 31 1.18 -2.67 7.99
C MET A 31 0.43 -1.41 8.44
N ALA A 32 -0.08 -1.40 9.67
CA ALA A 32 -0.80 -0.26 10.26
C ALA A 32 0.10 0.97 10.40
N ASP A 33 0.00 1.89 9.45
CA ASP A 33 0.77 3.14 9.40
C ASP A 33 -0.16 4.35 9.41
N THR A 34 -0.43 4.88 10.60
CA THR A 34 -1.29 6.06 10.78
C THR A 34 -0.62 7.36 10.30
N GLY A 35 0.68 7.34 10.01
CA GLY A 35 1.41 8.49 9.49
C GLY A 35 1.32 8.62 7.96
N ALA A 36 0.85 7.59 7.27
CA ALA A 36 0.72 7.59 5.82
C ALA A 36 -0.58 8.29 5.37
N SER A 37 -0.47 9.20 4.40
CA SER A 37 -1.65 9.87 3.81
C SER A 37 -2.36 9.02 2.75
N HIS A 38 -1.69 8.01 2.21
CA HIS A 38 -2.19 7.09 1.20
C HIS A 38 -1.68 5.68 1.50
N ASN A 39 -2.40 4.67 1.04
CA ASN A 39 -1.94 3.28 1.09
C ASN A 39 -0.87 3.08 0.01
N PHE A 40 0.20 2.38 0.35
CA PHE A 40 1.29 2.12 -0.59
C PHE A 40 1.46 0.63 -0.82
N LEU A 41 1.62 0.24 -2.07
CA LEU A 41 1.72 -1.15 -2.49
C LEU A 41 2.99 -1.30 -3.32
N ALA A 42 3.75 -2.36 -3.07
CA ALA A 42 4.85 -2.70 -3.96
C ALA A 42 4.34 -2.93 -5.39
N GLU A 43 5.05 -2.43 -6.40
CA GLU A 43 4.64 -2.55 -7.81
C GLU A 43 4.40 -4.00 -8.22
N ARG A 44 5.25 -4.92 -7.76
CA ARG A 44 5.11 -6.34 -8.02
C ARG A 44 3.78 -6.87 -7.47
N MET A 45 3.39 -6.49 -6.26
CA MET A 45 2.12 -6.88 -5.67
C MET A 45 0.94 -6.27 -6.43
N ALA A 46 1.02 -5.01 -6.87
CA ALA A 46 0.00 -4.40 -7.71
C ALA A 46 -0.22 -5.19 -9.01
N LYS A 47 0.87 -5.66 -9.64
CA LYS A 47 0.83 -6.53 -10.82
C LYS A 47 0.24 -7.91 -10.49
N THR A 48 0.67 -8.54 -9.40
CA THR A 48 0.15 -9.85 -8.97
C THR A 48 -1.35 -9.82 -8.69
N LEU A 49 -1.84 -8.72 -8.12
CA LEU A 49 -3.25 -8.49 -7.84
C LEU A 49 -4.06 -8.01 -9.05
N GLY A 50 -3.41 -7.77 -10.19
CA GLY A 50 -4.06 -7.29 -11.41
C GLY A 50 -4.71 -5.91 -11.26
N LEU A 51 -4.16 -5.04 -10.40
CA LEU A 51 -4.71 -3.70 -10.21
C LEU A 51 -4.51 -2.84 -11.45
N GLU A 52 -5.54 -2.10 -11.84
CA GLU A 52 -5.45 -1.07 -12.87
C GLU A 52 -4.70 0.14 -12.32
N VAL A 53 -3.45 0.29 -12.74
CA VAL A 53 -2.55 1.37 -12.31
C VAL A 53 -2.42 2.41 -13.42
N THR A 54 -2.79 3.64 -13.11
CA THR A 54 -2.61 4.79 -14.02
C THR A 54 -1.33 5.54 -13.68
N LYS A 55 -0.66 6.12 -14.68
CA LYS A 55 0.57 6.90 -14.47
C LYS A 55 0.27 8.09 -13.56
N SER A 56 1.10 8.30 -12.54
CA SER A 56 0.99 9.42 -11.60
C SER A 56 2.24 10.29 -11.66
N SER A 57 2.08 11.58 -11.40
CA SER A 57 3.19 12.52 -11.13
C SER A 57 3.47 12.68 -9.63
N ASN A 58 2.76 11.94 -8.77
CA ASN A 58 2.90 12.02 -7.33
C ASN A 58 4.23 11.41 -6.86
N ARG A 59 4.70 11.92 -5.72
CA ARG A 59 5.91 11.46 -5.05
C ARG A 59 5.60 10.99 -3.64
N MET A 60 6.27 9.94 -3.20
CA MET A 60 6.23 9.43 -1.83
C MET A 60 7.48 9.85 -1.09
N LYS A 61 7.35 10.36 0.14
CA LYS A 61 8.47 10.68 1.02
C LYS A 61 8.31 9.99 2.36
N ALA A 62 9.34 9.28 2.81
CA ALA A 62 9.45 8.85 4.19
C ALA A 62 10.23 9.91 4.99
N VAL A 63 10.02 9.97 6.31
CA VAL A 63 10.54 11.03 7.20
C VAL A 63 12.04 11.27 7.01
N ASN A 64 12.83 10.19 6.86
CA ASN A 64 14.29 10.25 6.74
C ASN A 64 14.80 9.90 5.33
N SER A 65 13.98 10.07 4.29
CA SER A 65 14.39 9.79 2.91
C SER A 65 14.12 10.95 1.97
N ALA A 66 14.86 10.98 0.86
CA ALA A 66 14.44 11.77 -0.29
C ALA A 66 13.08 11.26 -0.80
N ALA A 67 12.26 12.17 -1.34
CA ALA A 67 11.03 11.79 -2.01
C ALA A 67 11.36 10.96 -3.25
N ARG A 68 10.60 9.89 -3.52
CA ARG A 68 10.71 9.04 -4.70
C ARG A 68 9.44 9.15 -5.53
N ASP A 69 9.55 8.97 -6.83
CA ASP A 69 8.38 8.93 -7.70
C ASP A 69 7.54 7.68 -7.41
N VAL A 70 6.22 7.84 -7.46
CA VAL A 70 5.29 6.70 -7.44
C VAL A 70 5.09 6.24 -8.87
N ILE A 71 5.16 4.93 -9.11
CA ILE A 71 5.06 4.35 -10.46
C ILE A 71 3.67 4.61 -11.06
N GLY A 72 2.65 4.60 -10.21
CA GLY A 72 1.30 4.99 -10.60
C GLY A 72 0.32 4.90 -9.44
N MET A 73 -0.95 5.19 -9.72
CA MET A 73 -2.04 5.17 -8.76
C MET A 73 -3.14 4.24 -9.24
N ALA A 74 -3.59 3.37 -8.35
CA ALA A 74 -4.83 2.62 -8.50
C ALA A 74 -5.95 3.37 -7.76
N ALA A 75 -7.08 3.56 -8.43
CA ALA A 75 -8.28 4.18 -7.86
C ALA A 75 -9.41 3.15 -7.79
N ASN A 76 -10.43 3.42 -6.98
CA ASN A 76 -11.61 2.56 -6.84
C ASN A 76 -11.29 1.10 -6.43
N VAL A 77 -10.23 0.90 -5.66
CA VAL A 77 -9.86 -0.42 -5.13
C VAL A 77 -10.72 -0.74 -3.92
N MET A 78 -11.52 -1.79 -3.99
CA MET A 78 -12.34 -2.23 -2.86
C MET A 78 -11.43 -2.78 -1.76
N THR A 79 -11.57 -2.23 -0.56
CA THR A 79 -10.84 -2.67 0.64
C THR A 79 -11.83 -3.04 1.72
N LEU A 80 -11.66 -4.22 2.30
CA LEU A 80 -12.33 -4.66 3.51
C LEU A 80 -11.25 -5.01 4.55
N ILE A 81 -11.43 -4.53 5.77
CA ILE A 81 -10.55 -4.79 6.92
C ILE A 81 -11.24 -5.81 7.82
#